data_AF-A0A7S1QRS6-F1
#
_entry.id   AF-A0A7S1QRS6-F1
#
_cell.length_a   1.000
_cell.length_b   1.000
_cell.length_c   1.000
_cell.angle_alpha   90.00
_cell.angle_beta   90.00
_cell.angle_gamma   90.00
#
_symmetry.space_group_name_H-M   'P 1'
#
loop_
_entity.id
_entity.type
_entity.pdbx_description
1 polymer ?
#
loop_
_entity_poly.entity_id
_entity_poly.type
_entity_poly.pdbx_seq_one_letter_code
_entity_poly.pdbx_strand_id
1 'polypeptide(L)'
;AKLSRAVTSNGDTGFSSTYQASTVTIVGIGFTQSAHARCRLREASGRLTVFAASARFVNSTAVTCVQPVGTQPTAPPTYIEYAHDGQIFSTAQAASYAVVGDPARAEVKVPSTKRL
;
A
#
# COMPACT_ATOMS: atom_id res chain seq x y z
N ALA A 1 4.84 -15.09 1.89
CA ALA A 1 5.42 -14.13 0.95
C ALA A 1 6.18 -13.08 1.75
N LYS A 2 7.44 -12.84 1.44
CA LYS A 2 8.22 -11.78 2.12
C LYS A 2 8.35 -10.61 1.17
N LEU A 3 7.81 -9.46 1.55
CA LEU A 3 7.85 -8.25 0.71
C LEU A 3 9.09 -7.44 1.04
N SER A 4 9.71 -6.86 0.00
CA SER A 4 10.90 -6.02 0.12
C SER A 4 10.61 -4.56 -0.22
N ARG A 5 9.80 -4.30 -1.25
CA ARG A 5 9.41 -2.93 -1.65
C ARG A 5 8.14 -2.94 -2.50
N ALA A 6 7.54 -1.75 -2.60
CA ALA A 6 6.44 -1.46 -3.51
C ALA A 6 6.84 -0.30 -4.42
N VAL A 7 6.71 -0.48 -5.74
CA VAL A 7 7.16 0.49 -6.74
C VAL A 7 6.01 0.81 -7.70
N THR A 8 5.71 2.08 -7.93
CA THR A 8 4.67 2.50 -8.88
C THR A 8 5.15 2.37 -10.33
N SER A 9 4.23 2.42 -11.28
CA SER A 9 4.55 2.50 -12.71
C SER A 9 5.42 3.71 -13.09
N ASN A 10 5.43 4.75 -12.25
CA ASN A 10 6.24 5.96 -12.46
C ASN A 10 7.65 5.85 -11.84
N GLY A 11 7.95 4.73 -11.15
CA GLY A 11 9.23 4.50 -10.49
C GLY A 11 9.29 4.93 -9.03
N ASP A 12 8.21 5.52 -8.49
CA ASP A 12 8.15 5.91 -7.08
C ASP A 12 8.18 4.69 -6.17
N THR A 13 9.01 4.73 -5.13
CA THR A 13 9.12 3.62 -4.17
C THR A 13 8.44 3.98 -2.86
N GLY A 14 7.47 3.16 -2.46
CA GLY A 14 6.81 3.26 -1.16
C GLY A 14 5.73 4.34 -1.06
N PHE A 15 5.34 5.00 -2.15
CA PHE A 15 4.21 5.92 -2.13
C PHE A 15 3.53 6.07 -3.50
N SER A 16 2.32 6.63 -3.50
CA SER A 16 1.68 7.17 -4.70
C SER A 16 0.67 8.26 -4.34
N SER A 17 0.11 8.92 -5.37
CA SER A 17 -0.91 9.96 -5.19
C SER A 17 -2.34 9.40 -5.14
N THR A 18 -3.22 10.07 -4.39
CA THR A 18 -4.67 9.86 -4.45
C THR A 18 -5.31 10.32 -5.77
N TYR A 19 -4.68 11.25 -6.51
CA TYR A 19 -5.30 11.93 -7.67
C TYR A 19 -5.36 11.11 -8.96
N GLN A 20 -4.69 9.96 -8.99
CA GLN A 20 -4.67 9.09 -10.15
C GLN A 20 -4.62 7.63 -9.72
N ALA A 21 -5.15 6.76 -10.58
CA ALA A 21 -4.91 5.34 -10.41
C ALA A 21 -3.41 5.06 -10.56
N SER A 22 -2.88 4.16 -9.74
CA SER A 22 -1.48 3.79 -9.76
C SER A 22 -1.32 2.29 -9.83
N THR A 23 -0.58 1.81 -10.84
CA THR A 23 -0.16 0.40 -10.87
C THR A 23 1.03 0.25 -9.93
N VAL A 24 0.84 -0.53 -8.89
CA VAL A 24 1.85 -0.82 -7.87
C VAL A 24 2.40 -2.22 -8.12
N THR A 25 3.71 -2.30 -8.32
CA THR A 25 4.45 -3.56 -8.35
C THR A 25 4.96 -3.84 -6.95
N ILE A 26 4.49 -4.94 -6.35
CA ILE A 26 5.00 -5.45 -5.08
C ILE A 26 6.12 -6.43 -5.39
N VAL A 27 7.31 -6.17 -4.84
CA VAL A 27 8.51 -7.00 -5.02
C VAL A 27 8.79 -7.77 -3.74
N GLY A 28 9.21 -9.03 -3.89
CA GLY A 28 9.42 -9.93 -2.77
C GLY A 28 9.73 -11.34 -3.21
N ILE A 29 9.36 -12.31 -2.38
CA ILE A 29 9.46 -13.75 -2.69
C ILE A 29 8.20 -14.49 -2.21
N GLY A 30 7.91 -15.61 -2.87
CA GLY A 30 6.83 -16.52 -2.48
C GLY A 30 5.45 -16.06 -2.95
N PHE A 31 5.39 -15.42 -4.13
CA PHE A 31 4.14 -15.19 -4.83
C PHE A 31 3.77 -16.42 -5.66
N THR A 32 2.47 -16.65 -5.77
CA THR A 32 1.90 -17.79 -6.48
C THR A 32 0.75 -17.29 -7.35
N GLN A 33 0.58 -17.87 -8.53
CA GLN A 33 -0.56 -17.57 -9.38
C GLN A 33 -1.85 -18.08 -8.74
N SER A 34 -2.74 -17.16 -8.34
CA SER A 34 -4.07 -17.47 -7.82
C SER A 34 -5.08 -16.41 -8.29
N ALA A 35 -6.28 -16.83 -8.68
CA ALA A 35 -7.38 -15.93 -9.00
C ALA A 35 -7.94 -15.20 -7.76
N HIS A 36 -7.62 -15.70 -6.57
CA HIS A 36 -8.00 -15.11 -5.28
C HIS A 36 -6.89 -14.25 -4.69
N ALA A 37 -5.80 -14.01 -5.43
CA ALA A 37 -4.71 -13.15 -4.98
C ALA A 37 -5.15 -11.68 -4.89
N ARG A 38 -4.78 -11.02 -3.79
CA ARG A 38 -5.14 -9.64 -3.46
C ARG A 38 -3.95 -8.88 -2.88
N CYS A 39 -3.80 -7.63 -3.29
CA CYS A 39 -3.02 -6.65 -2.55
C CYS A 39 -3.93 -5.92 -1.57
N ARG A 40 -3.41 -5.59 -0.38
CA ARG A 40 -4.15 -4.82 0.62
C ARG A 40 -3.26 -3.73 1.19
N LEU A 41 -3.70 -2.48 1.16
CA LEU A 41 -3.06 -1.42 1.92
C LEU A 41 -3.71 -1.35 3.30
N ARG A 42 -2.89 -1.43 4.34
CA ARG A 42 -3.34 -1.37 5.73
C ARG A 42 -2.53 -0.39 6.55
N GLU A 43 -3.17 0.17 7.55
CA GLU A 43 -2.46 0.87 8.62
C GLU A 43 -1.63 -0.09 9.45
N ALA A 44 -0.54 0.39 10.04
CA ALA A 44 0.28 -0.38 10.97
C ALA A 44 -0.50 -0.93 12.18
N SER A 45 -1.52 -0.20 12.63
CA SER A 45 -2.45 -0.64 13.68
C SER A 45 -3.22 -1.92 13.29
N GLY A 46 -3.30 -2.20 11.98
CA GLY A 46 -4.08 -3.26 11.39
C GLY A 46 -5.59 -3.07 11.43
N ARG A 47 -6.06 -1.96 11.99
CA ARG A 47 -7.47 -1.68 12.24
C ARG A 47 -8.22 -1.27 10.98
N LEU A 48 -7.54 -0.67 10.01
CA LEU A 48 -8.13 -0.17 8.77
C LEU A 48 -7.45 -0.79 7.55
N THR A 49 -8.26 -1.32 6.64
CA THR A 49 -7.85 -1.60 5.25
C THR A 49 -8.25 -0.41 4.40
N VAL A 50 -7.26 0.30 3.87
CA VAL A 50 -7.45 1.52 3.07
C VAL A 50 -7.97 1.16 1.68
N PHE A 51 -7.38 0.13 1.07
CA PHE A 51 -7.92 -0.50 -0.12
C PHE A 51 -7.53 -1.97 -0.22
N ALA A 52 -8.29 -2.73 -1.00
CA ALA A 52 -7.94 -4.07 -1.43
C ALA A 52 -8.21 -4.21 -2.93
N ALA A 53 -7.26 -4.78 -3.67
CA ALA A 53 -7.34 -4.91 -5.13
C ALA A 53 -6.89 -6.30 -5.56
N SER A 54 -7.37 -6.77 -6.71
CA SER A 54 -6.85 -8.00 -7.35
C SER A 54 -5.36 -7.86 -7.60
N ALA A 55 -4.60 -8.88 -7.20
CA ALA A 55 -3.18 -8.99 -7.54
C ALA A 55 -3.05 -9.81 -8.82
N ARG A 56 -2.33 -9.26 -9.81
CA ARG A 56 -1.94 -9.95 -11.02
C ARG A 56 -0.54 -10.52 -10.83
N PHE A 57 -0.45 -11.84 -10.91
CA PHE A 57 0.81 -12.55 -10.88
C PHE A 57 1.71 -12.14 -12.06
N VAL A 58 2.95 -11.77 -11.76
CA VAL A 58 3.98 -11.50 -12.78
C VAL A 58 4.94 -12.68 -12.82
N ASN A 59 5.53 -13.00 -11.66
CA ASN A 59 6.38 -14.16 -11.46
C ASN A 59 6.48 -14.46 -9.94
N SER A 60 7.31 -15.44 -9.54
CA SER A 60 7.45 -15.84 -8.13
C SER A 60 8.04 -14.77 -7.21
N THR A 61 8.57 -13.67 -7.77
CA THR A 61 9.20 -12.56 -7.04
C THR A 61 8.47 -11.22 -7.19
N ALA A 62 7.38 -11.17 -7.97
CA ALA A 62 6.59 -9.96 -8.15
C ALA A 62 5.12 -10.21 -8.46
N VAL A 63 4.27 -9.32 -7.94
CA VAL A 63 2.88 -9.15 -8.37
C VAL A 63 2.57 -7.68 -8.62
N THR A 64 1.55 -7.41 -9.41
CA THR A 64 1.05 -6.05 -9.65
C THR A 64 -0.38 -5.90 -9.15
N CYS A 65 -0.75 -4.71 -8.72
CA CYS A 65 -2.12 -4.36 -8.38
C CYS A 65 -2.37 -2.88 -8.65
N VAL A 66 -3.64 -2.53 -8.85
CA VAL A 66 -4.02 -1.15 -9.14
C VAL A 66 -4.59 -0.53 -7.87
N GLN A 67 -3.94 0.51 -7.39
CA GLN A 67 -4.54 1.46 -6.46
C GLN A 67 -5.58 2.29 -7.22
N PRO A 68 -6.85 2.35 -6.76
CA PRO A 68 -7.87 3.20 -7.36
C PRO A 68 -7.58 4.70 -7.18
N VAL A 69 -8.10 5.51 -8.11
CA VAL A 69 -8.20 6.97 -7.92
C VAL A 69 -9.09 7.29 -6.72
N GLY A 70 -8.78 8.35 -5.98
CA GLY A 70 -9.53 8.76 -4.79
C GLY A 70 -9.31 7.85 -3.57
N THR A 71 -8.34 6.94 -3.62
CA THR A 71 -7.92 6.19 -2.42
C THR A 71 -7.54 7.19 -1.32
N GLN A 72 -8.12 7.02 -0.13
CA GLN A 72 -7.93 7.98 0.96
C GLN A 72 -6.44 8.13 1.31
N PRO A 73 -5.94 9.36 1.49
CA PRO A 73 -4.58 9.58 1.98
C PRO A 73 -4.35 8.86 3.31
N THR A 74 -3.15 8.31 3.48
CA THR A 74 -2.80 7.50 4.64
C THR A 74 -1.79 8.20 5.53
N ALA A 75 -1.98 8.11 6.84
CA ALA A 75 -0.96 8.51 7.82
C ALA A 75 0.04 7.36 8.03
N PRO A 76 1.34 7.55 7.74
CA PRO A 76 2.35 6.54 8.00
C PRO A 76 2.46 6.21 9.50
N PRO A 77 2.85 4.98 9.89
CA PRO A 77 3.23 3.89 9.00
C PRO A 77 2.02 3.12 8.44
N THR A 78 2.08 2.86 7.12
CA THR A 78 1.14 2.01 6.39
C THR A 78 1.91 1.03 5.52
N TYR A 79 1.33 -0.15 5.32
CA TYR A 79 1.98 -1.26 4.66
C TYR A 79 1.09 -1.88 3.59
N ILE A 80 1.70 -2.22 2.47
CA ILE A 80 1.04 -3.05 1.46
C ILE A 80 1.35 -4.52 1.74
N GLU A 81 0.28 -5.32 1.75
CA GLU A 81 0.29 -6.74 2.05
C GLU A 81 -0.15 -7.56 0.84
N TYR A 82 0.30 -8.81 0.79
CA TYR A 82 -0.13 -9.81 -0.18
C TYR A 82 -0.94 -10.90 0.52
N ALA A 83 -2.11 -11.21 -0.03
CA ALA A 83 -2.99 -12.27 0.42
C ALA A 83 -3.44 -13.14 -0.76
N HIS A 84 -3.66 -14.43 -0.54
CA HIS A 84 -4.39 -15.28 -1.49
C HIS A 84 -5.13 -16.37 -0.72
N ASP A 85 -6.20 -16.90 -1.30
CA ASP A 85 -6.97 -18.03 -0.75
C ASP A 85 -7.39 -17.84 0.72
N GLY A 86 -7.71 -16.59 1.09
CA GLY A 86 -8.14 -16.22 2.45
C GLY A 86 -7.02 -16.02 3.48
N GLN A 87 -5.75 -16.22 3.12
CA GLN A 87 -4.61 -16.03 4.02
C GLN A 87 -3.74 -14.83 3.62
N ILE A 88 -3.26 -14.09 4.61
CA ILE A 88 -2.30 -13.00 4.43
C ILE A 88 -0.90 -13.58 4.62
N PHE A 89 -0.06 -13.45 3.60
CA PHE A 89 1.24 -14.11 3.57
C PHE A 89 2.42 -13.20 3.92
N SER A 90 2.17 -11.90 4.05
CA SER A 90 3.18 -10.85 4.30
C SER A 90 3.08 -10.23 5.69
N THR A 91 2.40 -10.88 6.65
CA THR A 91 2.16 -10.34 7.99
C THR A 91 3.44 -10.07 8.79
N ALA A 92 4.49 -10.87 8.57
CA ALA A 92 5.79 -10.70 9.24
C ALA A 92 6.71 -9.68 8.55
N GLN A 93 6.55 -9.47 7.23
CA GLN A 93 7.38 -8.60 6.40
C GLN A 93 6.53 -8.05 5.25
N ALA A 94 5.91 -6.90 5.50
CA ALA A 94 5.16 -6.12 4.53
C ALA A 94 6.04 -4.97 3.99
N ALA A 95 5.75 -4.47 2.79
CA ALA A 95 6.45 -3.32 2.25
C ALA A 95 5.77 -2.02 2.70
N SER A 96 6.55 -1.05 3.17
CA SER A 96 6.05 0.30 3.45
C SER A 96 5.46 0.90 2.18
N TYR A 97 4.25 1.43 2.29
CA TYR A 97 3.56 2.07 1.18
C TYR A 97 2.54 3.08 1.69
N ALA A 98 2.56 4.32 1.19
CA ALA A 98 1.62 5.36 1.58
C ALA A 98 0.87 5.96 0.38
N VAL A 99 -0.39 6.34 0.59
CA VAL A 99 -1.11 7.19 -0.36
C VAL A 99 -1.02 8.63 0.12
N VAL A 100 -0.42 9.49 -0.68
CA VAL A 100 -0.25 10.90 -0.37
C VAL A 100 -1.36 11.72 -1.04
N GLY A 101 -1.96 12.61 -0.24
CA GLY A 101 -2.86 13.66 -0.71
C GLY A 101 -2.08 14.93 -1.10
N ASP A 102 -2.81 15.97 -1.49
CA ASP A 102 -2.26 17.29 -1.75
C ASP A 102 -1.77 17.93 -0.44
N PRO A 103 -0.48 18.28 -0.32
CA PRO A 103 0.03 18.99 0.86
C PRO A 103 -0.62 20.36 1.03
N ALA A 104 -1.14 21.00 -0.03
CA ALA A 104 -1.87 22.27 0.07
C ALA A 104 -3.25 22.13 0.72
N ARG A 105 -3.77 20.90 0.86
CA ARG A 105 -5.02 20.58 1.57
C ARG A 105 -4.80 19.78 2.85
N ALA A 106 -3.54 19.53 3.22
CA ALA A 106 -3.22 18.98 4.52
C ALA A 106 -3.47 20.07 5.58
N GLU A 107 -4.54 19.93 6.35
CA GLU A 107 -4.73 20.74 7.57
C GLU A 107 -3.58 20.42 8.53
N VAL A 108 -2.58 21.29 8.56
CA VAL A 108 -1.53 21.23 9.58
C VAL A 108 -2.18 21.65 10.90
N LYS A 109 -2.62 20.68 11.70
CA LYS A 109 -3.08 20.93 13.06
C LYS A 109 -1.86 21.24 13.94
N VAL A 110 -1.37 22.47 13.85
CA VAL A 110 -0.29 22.96 14.72
C VAL A 110 -0.81 22.93 16.15
N PRO A 111 -0.18 22.19 17.08
CA PRO A 111 -0.56 22.23 18.48
C PRO A 111 -0.34 23.65 19.00
N SER A 112 -1.40 24.32 19.44
CA SER A 112 -1.32 25.64 20.03
C SER A 112 -0.51 25.56 21.33
N THR A 113 0.76 25.95 21.31
CA THR A 113 1.53 26.17 22.52
C THR A 113 0.93 27.36 23.24
N LYS A 114 0.17 27.10 24.31
CA LYS A 114 -0.22 28.14 25.27
C LYS A 114 1.06 28.76 25.83
N ARG A 115 1.36 30.01 25.45
CA ARG A 115 2.32 30.84 26.19
C ARG A 115 1.68 31.16 27.55
N LEU A 116 2.35 30.71 28.61
CA LEU A 116 2.17 31.20 29.98
C LEU A 116 2.72 32.63 30.08
#